data_AF-A0A662F8N8-F1
#
_entry.id   AF-A0A662F8N8-F1
#
_cell.length_a   1.000
_cell.length_b   1.000
_cell.length_c   1.000
_cell.angle_alpha   90.00
_cell.angle_beta   90.00
_cell.angle_gamma   90.00
#
_symmetry.space_group_name_H-M   'P 1'
#
loop_
_entity.id
_entity.type
_entity.pdbx_description
1 polymer ?
#
loop_
_entity_poly.entity_id
_entity_poly.type
_entity_poly.pdbx_seq_one_letter_code
_entity_poly.pdbx_strand_id
1 'polypeptide(L)'
;MGADNQQERLKTEGWITGFVDGEGCFSVSIFKNPSMSSGWQVFPEFVVTQGERSLEALQILKDFFGCGRIYVNRRHDNHREDLYRY
;
A
#
# COMPACT_ATOMS: atom_id res chain seq x y z
N MET A 1 -29.41 9.30 -7.68
CA MET A 1 -28.13 9.17 -6.96
C MET A 1 -27.01 9.43 -7.95
N GLY A 2 -26.44 10.63 -8.04
CA GLY A 2 -25.40 10.89 -9.03
C GLY A 2 -25.17 12.36 -9.29
N ALA A 3 -24.18 12.93 -8.60
CA ALA A 3 -23.36 14.10 -8.96
C ALA A 3 -22.48 14.53 -7.77
N ASP A 4 -22.94 14.28 -6.54
CA ASP A 4 -22.43 15.00 -5.36
C ASP A 4 -21.03 14.53 -4.89
N ASN A 5 -20.61 13.30 -5.20
CA ASN A 5 -19.32 12.75 -4.74
C ASN A 5 -18.17 12.92 -5.74
N GLN A 6 -18.38 13.52 -6.92
CA GLN A 6 -17.30 13.64 -7.92
C GLN A 6 -16.17 14.55 -7.44
N GLN A 7 -16.52 15.67 -6.82
CA GLN A 7 -15.54 16.65 -6.35
C GLN A 7 -14.74 16.15 -5.14
N GLU A 8 -15.37 15.39 -4.23
CA GLU A 8 -14.68 14.75 -3.10
C GLU A 8 -13.76 13.64 -3.58
N ARG A 9 -14.23 12.81 -4.51
CA ARG A 9 -13.42 11.74 -5.10
C ARG A 9 -12.15 12.28 -5.76
N LEU A 10 -12.23 13.38 -6.51
CA LEU A 10 -11.05 14.02 -7.11
C LEU A 10 -10.05 14.52 -6.07
N LYS A 11 -10.54 15.01 -4.92
CA LYS A 11 -9.66 15.44 -3.81
C LYS A 11 -8.98 14.23 -3.16
N THR A 12 -9.72 13.14 -2.95
CA THR A 12 -9.17 11.89 -2.41
C THR A 12 -8.13 11.28 -3.36
N GLU A 13 -8.41 11.22 -4.66
CA GLU A 13 -7.48 10.71 -5.68
C GLU A 13 -6.17 11.50 -5.72
N GLY A 14 -6.26 12.84 -5.67
CA GLY A 14 -5.09 13.71 -5.62
C GLY A 14 -4.27 13.56 -4.33
N TRP A 15 -4.95 13.46 -3.17
CA TRP A 15 -4.29 13.20 -1.90
C TRP A 15 -3.57 11.84 -1.89
N ILE A 16 -4.24 10.78 -2.37
CA ILE A 16 -3.65 9.44 -2.47
C ILE A 16 -2.43 9.46 -3.37
N THR A 17 -2.50 10.15 -4.51
CA THR A 17 -1.37 10.24 -5.44
C THR A 17 -0.17 10.91 -4.78
N GLY A 18 -0.36 12.04 -4.11
CA GLY A 18 0.74 12.73 -3.41
C GLY A 18 1.28 11.92 -2.22
N PHE A 19 0.39 11.23 -1.48
CA PHE A 19 0.80 10.39 -0.37
C PHE A 19 1.61 9.18 -0.84
N VAL A 20 1.17 8.51 -1.91
CA VAL A 20 1.88 7.38 -2.52
C VAL A 20 3.21 7.80 -3.14
N ASP A 21 3.32 9.00 -3.70
CA ASP A 21 4.58 9.52 -4.22
C ASP A 21 5.64 9.71 -3.11
N GLY A 22 5.20 10.07 -1.89
CA GLY A 22 6.09 10.25 -0.74
C GLY A 22 6.41 8.98 0.05
N GLU A 23 5.40 8.16 0.35
CA GLU A 23 5.49 7.03 1.28
C GLU A 23 5.33 5.66 0.59
N GLY A 24 4.94 5.66 -0.69
CA GLY A 24 4.66 4.45 -1.45
C GLY A 24 5.88 3.85 -2.12
N CYS A 25 5.78 2.56 -2.44
CA CYS A 25 6.79 1.81 -3.15
C CYS A 25 6.11 0.86 -4.14
N PHE A 26 6.47 0.99 -5.42
CA PHE A 26 6.15 0.02 -6.46
C PHE A 26 7.42 -0.78 -6.77
N SER A 27 7.37 -2.08 -6.56
CA SER A 27 8.52 -2.95 -6.82
C SER A 27 8.11 -4.17 -7.63
N VAL A 28 9.06 -4.74 -8.36
CA VAL A 28 8.88 -5.99 -9.10
C VAL A 28 10.03 -6.91 -8.73
N SER A 29 9.74 -7.91 -7.91
CA SER A 29 10.70 -8.93 -7.51
C SER A 29 10.66 -10.09 -8.50
N ILE A 30 11.83 -10.53 -8.98
CA ILE A 30 11.95 -11.67 -9.90
C ILE A 30 12.85 -12.71 -9.24
N PHE A 31 12.33 -13.91 -9.00
CA PHE A 31 13.07 -14.97 -8.34
C PHE A 31 12.80 -16.33 -8.99
N LYS A 32 13.76 -17.26 -8.85
CA LYS A 32 13.63 -18.61 -9.37
C LYS A 32 12.54 -19.35 -8.60
N ASN A 33 11.60 -19.93 -9.34
CA ASN A 33 10.57 -20.79 -8.78
C ASN A 33 10.35 -21.99 -9.72
N PRO A 34 10.84 -23.19 -9.37
CA PRO A 34 10.70 -24.38 -10.21
C PRO A 34 9.26 -24.84 -10.45
N SER A 35 8.27 -24.38 -9.67
CA SER A 35 6.86 -24.72 -9.90
C SER A 35 6.22 -23.94 -11.05
N MET A 36 6.86 -22.84 -11.49
CA MET A 36 6.40 -22.06 -12.65
C MET A 36 6.90 -22.71 -13.94
N SER A 37 6.09 -22.68 -15.00
CA SER A 37 6.46 -23.24 -16.30
C SER A 37 7.72 -22.62 -16.90
N SER A 38 8.00 -21.35 -16.58
CA SER A 38 9.22 -20.63 -16.99
C SER A 38 10.43 -20.87 -16.06
N GLY A 39 10.23 -21.50 -14.89
CA GLY A 39 11.21 -21.58 -13.81
C GLY A 39 11.44 -20.28 -13.03
N TRP A 40 10.69 -19.21 -13.35
CA TRP A 40 10.80 -17.89 -12.73
C TRP A 40 9.44 -17.36 -12.31
N GLN A 41 9.39 -16.71 -11.15
CA GLN A 41 8.22 -16.00 -10.65
C GLN A 41 8.49 -14.50 -10.67
N VAL A 42 7.56 -13.75 -11.25
CA VAL A 42 7.52 -12.29 -11.21
C VAL A 42 6.48 -11.88 -10.17
N PHE A 43 6.89 -11.05 -9.21
CA PHE A 43 6.07 -10.64 -8.08
C PHE A 43 6.04 -9.11 -8.01
N PRO A 44 5.05 -8.46 -8.65
CA PRO A 44 4.83 -7.04 -8.52
C PRO A 44 4.15 -6.73 -7.18
N GLU A 45 4.63 -5.71 -6.50
CA GLU A 45 4.09 -5.25 -5.23
C GLU A 45 3.85 -3.74 -5.28
N PHE A 46 2.74 -3.33 -4.67
CA PHE A 46 2.49 -1.95 -4.27
C PHE A 46 2.39 -1.92 -2.75
N VAL A 47 3.16 -1.03 -2.14
CA VAL A 47 3.41 -1.03 -0.70
C VAL A 47 3.36 0.39 -0.19
N VAL A 48 2.71 0.62 0.95
CA VAL A 48 2.84 1.87 1.71
C VAL A 48 3.10 1.53 3.17
N THR A 49 4.13 2.12 3.77
CA THR A 49 4.50 1.87 5.17
C THR A 49 4.30 3.11 6.02
N GLN A 50 3.67 2.97 7.18
CA GLN A 50 3.48 4.06 8.14
C GLN A 50 3.57 3.57 9.58
N GLY A 51 3.90 4.49 10.49
CA GLY A 51 3.81 4.22 11.93
C GLY A 51 2.37 4.10 12.41
N GLU A 52 2.16 3.49 13.57
CA GLU A 52 0.85 3.29 14.19
C GLU A 52 0.01 4.57 14.27
N ARG A 53 0.62 5.72 14.59
CA ARG A 53 -0.07 7.02 14.65
C ARG A 53 -0.73 7.44 13.34
N SER A 54 -0.20 6.97 12.21
CA SER A 54 -0.67 7.29 10.86
C SER A 54 -1.40 6.12 10.21
N LEU A 55 -1.85 5.12 10.99
CA LEU A 55 -2.55 3.95 10.48
C LEU A 55 -3.83 4.30 9.69
N GLU A 56 -4.50 5.41 10.06
CA GLU A 56 -5.68 5.90 9.37
C GLU A 56 -5.42 6.17 7.88
N ALA A 57 -4.22 6.66 7.52
CA ALA A 57 -3.84 6.88 6.13
C ALA A 57 -3.82 5.57 5.33
N LEU A 58 -3.34 4.48 5.92
CA LEU A 58 -3.36 3.15 5.29
C LEU A 58 -4.80 2.61 5.16
N GLN A 59 -5.66 2.91 6.12
CA GLN A 59 -7.07 2.52 6.08
C GLN A 59 -7.81 3.26 4.95
N ILE A 60 -7.53 4.55 4.74
CA ILE A 60 -8.04 5.32 3.58
C ILE A 60 -7.62 4.65 2.26
N LEU A 61 -6.35 4.24 2.12
CA LEU A 61 -5.87 3.55 0.92
C LEU A 61 -6.63 2.23 0.68
N LYS A 62 -6.78 1.42 1.74
CA LYS A 62 -7.50 0.15 1.67
C LYS A 62 -8.95 0.33 1.25
N ASP A 63 -9.65 1.31 1.82
CA ASP A 63 -11.04 1.58 1.49
C ASP A 63 -11.19 2.17 0.08
N PHE A 64 -10.25 3.01 -0.35
CA PHE A 64 -10.23 3.57 -1.70
C PHE A 64 -9.97 2.51 -2.80
N PHE A 65 -8.97 1.65 -2.62
CA PHE A 65 -8.64 0.61 -3.61
C PHE A 65 -9.57 -0.60 -3.53
N GLY A 66 -10.24 -0.82 -2.41
CA GLY A 66 -11.12 -1.99 -2.18
C GLY A 66 -10.38 -3.33 -2.21
N CYS A 67 -9.05 -3.30 -2.10
CA CYS A 67 -8.18 -4.48 -2.11
C CYS A 67 -6.98 -4.25 -1.17
N GLY A 68 -5.97 -5.13 -1.23
CA GLY A 68 -4.82 -5.05 -0.35
C GLY A 68 -5.11 -5.47 1.10
N ARG A 69 -4.06 -5.50 1.93
CA ARG A 69 -4.17 -5.89 3.35
C ARG A 69 -3.17 -5.08 4.15
N ILE A 70 -3.61 -4.59 5.30
CA ILE A 70 -2.73 -3.94 6.26
C ILE A 70 -2.20 -4.99 7.23
N TYR A 71 -0.89 -5.02 7.42
CA TYR A 71 -0.22 -5.91 8.36
C TYR A 71 0.84 -5.18 9.18
N VAL A 72 1.03 -5.65 10.42
CA VAL A 72 2.10 -5.15 11.29
C VAL A 72 3.43 -5.64 10.73
N ASN A 73 4.32 -4.70 10.42
CA ASN A 73 5.69 -4.96 10.03
C ASN A 73 6.53 -5.18 11.29
N ARG A 74 6.61 -6.43 11.74
CA ARG A 74 7.35 -6.85 12.94
C ARG A 74 8.87 -6.90 12.74
N ARG A 75 9.46 -5.86 12.13
CA ARG A 75 10.91 -5.70 12.19
C ARG A 75 11.28 -5.29 13.62
N HIS A 76 12.12 -6.10 14.25
CA HIS A 76 12.70 -5.86 15.57
C HIS A 76 13.79 -4.77 15.51
N ASP A 77 13.46 -3.64 14.88
CA ASP A 77 14.31 -2.46 14.88
C ASP A 77 13.89 -1.55 16.04
N ASN A 78 14.80 -0.74 16.55
CA ASN A 78 14.67 0.07 17.78
C ASN A 78 13.67 1.25 17.67
N HIS A 79 12.57 1.05 16.95
CA HIS A 79 11.51 2.03 16.74
C HIS A 79 10.65 2.14 18.00
N ARG A 80 10.22 3.36 18.32
CA ARG A 80 9.36 3.64 19.47
C ARG A 80 7.91 3.17 19.27
N GLU A 81 7.53 2.80 18.05
CA GLU A 81 6.16 2.50 17.63
C GLU A 81 6.14 1.40 16.58
N ASP A 82 5.04 0.65 16.53
CA ASP A 82 4.82 -0.38 15.52
C ASP A 82 4.67 0.25 14.14
N LEU A 83 5.31 -0.36 13.14
CA LEU A 83 5.14 0.00 11.74
C LEU A 83 4.09 -0.90 11.10
N TYR A 84 3.23 -0.31 10.29
CA TYR A 84 2.20 -0.98 9.52
C TYR A 84 2.50 -0.85 8.04
N ARG A 85 2.19 -1.89 7.29
CA ARG A 85 2.38 -1.95 5.84
C ARG A 85 1.05 -2.31 5.18
N TYR A 86 0.64 -1.50 4.22
CA TYR A 86 -0.42 -1.80 3.24
C TYR A 86 0.16 -2.61 2.07
#